data_AF-A0A934DHY7-F1
#
_entry.id   AF-A0A934DHY7-F1
#
_cell.length_a   1.000
_cell.length_b   1.000
_cell.length_c   1.000
_cell.angle_alpha   90.00
_cell.angle_beta   90.00
_cell.angle_gamma   90.00
#
_symmetry.space_group_name_H-M   'P 1'
#
loop_
_entity.id
_entity.type
_entity.pdbx_description
1 polymer ?
#
loop_
_entity_poly.entity_id
_entity_poly.type
_entity_poly.pdbx_seq_one_letter_code
_entity_poly.pdbx_strand_id
1 'polypeptide(L)'
;MTQPSQSGSIKYFIPPTDYVLTGRDGLVHIPWQGKPAIPLLEEDFPAAEASGSPDYDMVGRGMYQALRHDPESAFAAEYAGVLKEAYPHIVSELGGQIIMLDAREVDSPYMARKVNFLKIMALLDPANAGLPLEIGRTYADRGSRLSDLHQAVSSWYAAEKYLKSYLALKGVRFTKTHDLILLKNICVKHNGDFEFL
;
A
#
# COMPACT_ATOMS: atom_id res chain seq x y z
N MET A 1 16.68 31.93 -7.22
CA MET A 1 15.47 31.69 -6.41
C MET A 1 14.99 30.29 -6.75
N THR A 2 15.24 29.34 -5.88
CA THR A 2 14.96 27.91 -6.13
C THR A 2 13.80 27.52 -5.22
N GLN A 3 12.58 27.47 -5.77
CA GLN A 3 11.45 26.88 -5.05
C GLN A 3 11.62 25.36 -5.06
N PRO A 4 11.57 24.68 -3.89
CA PRO A 4 11.42 23.24 -3.87
C PRO A 4 10.00 22.86 -4.29
N SER A 5 9.91 21.85 -5.13
CA SER A 5 8.72 21.27 -5.75
C SER A 5 7.68 20.82 -4.71
N GLN A 6 6.56 21.53 -4.63
CA GLN A 6 5.35 21.00 -3.99
C GLN A 6 4.73 19.99 -4.95
N SER A 7 4.83 18.70 -4.62
CA SER A 7 4.17 17.63 -5.36
C SER A 7 2.87 17.23 -4.65
N GLY A 8 1.76 17.68 -5.23
CA GLY A 8 0.44 17.04 -5.26
C GLY A 8 -0.35 17.00 -3.96
N SER A 9 -1.21 18.01 -3.71
CA SER A 9 -2.29 17.85 -2.74
C SER A 9 -3.39 16.97 -3.34
N ILE A 10 -3.75 15.86 -2.69
CA ILE A 10 -4.89 15.03 -3.12
C ILE A 10 -6.17 15.79 -2.76
N LYS A 11 -7.10 15.89 -3.71
CA LYS A 11 -8.45 16.43 -3.49
C LYS A 11 -9.49 15.32 -3.58
N TYR A 12 -10.61 15.49 -2.90
CA TYR A 12 -11.65 14.47 -2.83
C TYR A 12 -12.90 14.95 -3.56
N PHE A 13 -13.25 14.25 -4.64
CA PHE A 13 -14.43 14.53 -5.44
C PHE A 13 -15.61 13.71 -4.93
N ILE A 14 -16.76 14.35 -4.74
CA ILE A 14 -18.00 13.68 -4.37
C ILE A 14 -18.81 13.48 -5.65
N PRO A 15 -18.88 12.25 -6.18
CA PRO A 15 -19.58 12.01 -7.43
C PRO A 15 -21.10 12.07 -7.27
N PRO A 16 -21.83 12.31 -8.36
CA PRO A 16 -23.29 12.16 -8.40
C PRO A 16 -23.76 10.78 -7.92
N THR A 17 -25.00 10.69 -7.44
CA THR A 17 -25.56 9.45 -6.86
C THR A 17 -25.63 8.29 -7.85
N ASP A 18 -25.76 8.59 -9.13
CA ASP A 18 -25.83 7.65 -10.26
C ASP A 18 -24.46 7.44 -10.95
N TYR A 19 -23.37 7.94 -10.38
CA TYR A 19 -22.05 7.75 -10.96
C TYR A 19 -21.66 6.27 -11.03
N VAL A 20 -21.21 5.86 -12.22
CA VAL A 20 -20.67 4.53 -12.50
C VAL A 20 -19.28 4.70 -13.09
N LEU A 21 -18.28 4.14 -12.41
CA LEU A 21 -16.95 4.06 -12.97
C LEU A 21 -16.98 3.10 -14.16
N THR A 22 -16.66 3.61 -15.35
CA THR A 22 -16.68 2.83 -16.58
C THR A 22 -15.29 2.77 -17.21
N GLY A 23 -14.82 1.56 -17.50
CA GLY A 23 -13.55 1.34 -18.18
C GLY A 23 -13.56 1.89 -19.61
N ARG A 24 -12.40 2.28 -20.12
CA ARG A 24 -12.27 2.76 -21.51
C ARG A 24 -12.67 1.72 -22.56
N ASP A 25 -12.51 0.46 -22.22
CA ASP A 25 -12.87 -0.72 -23.01
C ASP A 25 -14.32 -1.18 -22.78
N GLY A 26 -15.05 -0.55 -21.85
CA GLY A 26 -16.40 -0.95 -21.44
C GLY A 26 -16.44 -2.28 -20.67
N LEU A 27 -15.31 -2.81 -20.20
CA LEU A 27 -15.29 -4.07 -19.44
C LEU A 27 -15.47 -3.84 -17.92
N VAL A 28 -15.10 -2.65 -17.45
CA VAL A 28 -15.29 -2.24 -16.06
C VAL A 28 -16.58 -1.44 -15.92
N HIS A 29 -17.44 -1.86 -15.00
CA HIS A 29 -18.67 -1.16 -14.64
C HIS A 29 -18.90 -1.26 -13.12
N ILE A 30 -18.44 -0.26 -12.37
CA ILE A 30 -18.52 -0.25 -10.91
C ILE A 30 -19.44 0.89 -10.46
N PRO A 31 -20.65 0.59 -9.96
CA PRO A 31 -21.53 1.58 -9.34
C PRO A 31 -20.86 2.21 -8.11
N TRP A 32 -20.96 3.53 -7.98
CA TRP A 32 -20.31 4.26 -6.88
C TRP A 32 -21.19 4.50 -5.65
N GLN A 33 -22.41 3.99 -5.67
CA GLN A 33 -23.35 4.17 -4.57
C GLN A 33 -22.78 3.58 -3.27
N GLY A 34 -22.71 4.41 -2.22
CA GLY A 34 -22.20 4.00 -0.90
C GLY A 34 -20.68 3.89 -0.79
N LYS A 35 -19.92 4.27 -1.82
CA LYS A 35 -18.44 4.32 -1.78
C LYS A 35 -17.94 5.69 -1.27
N PRO A 36 -16.70 5.75 -0.73
CA PRO A 36 -16.09 7.01 -0.31
C PRO A 36 -15.89 7.99 -1.47
N ALA A 37 -15.61 9.25 -1.12
CA ALA A 37 -15.23 10.28 -2.09
C ALA A 37 -14.01 9.83 -2.90
N ILE A 38 -13.98 10.20 -4.18
CA ILE A 38 -12.93 9.78 -5.11
C ILE A 38 -11.70 10.67 -4.89
N PRO A 39 -10.55 10.12 -4.47
CA PRO A 39 -9.32 10.89 -4.44
C PRO A 39 -8.88 11.19 -5.87
N LEU A 40 -8.57 12.44 -6.15
CA LEU A 40 -8.06 12.94 -7.43
C LEU A 40 -6.78 13.73 -7.20
N LEU A 41 -5.94 13.77 -8.23
CA LEU A 41 -4.80 14.69 -8.26
C LEU A 41 -5.31 16.12 -8.37
N GLU A 42 -4.56 17.07 -7.82
CA GLU A 42 -4.92 18.49 -7.86
C GLU A 42 -5.15 19.02 -9.27
N GLU A 43 -4.34 18.55 -10.23
CA GLU A 43 -4.44 18.90 -11.65
C GLU A 43 -5.67 18.27 -12.35
N ASP A 44 -6.14 17.12 -11.88
CA ASP A 44 -7.30 16.42 -12.45
C ASP A 44 -8.63 16.97 -11.92
N PHE A 45 -8.61 17.57 -10.72
CA PHE A 45 -9.81 18.03 -10.03
C PHE A 45 -10.64 19.06 -10.81
N PRO A 46 -10.07 20.13 -11.41
CA PRO A 46 -10.85 21.12 -12.15
C PRO A 46 -11.57 20.53 -13.37
N ALA A 47 -10.94 19.56 -14.06
CA ALA A 47 -11.54 18.91 -15.21
C ALA A 47 -12.71 18.01 -14.79
N ALA A 48 -12.56 17.26 -13.69
CA ALA A 48 -13.63 16.45 -13.12
C ALA A 48 -14.82 17.29 -12.62
N GLU A 49 -14.55 18.47 -12.06
CA GLU A 49 -15.59 19.41 -11.63
C GLU A 49 -16.35 19.99 -12.83
N ALA A 50 -15.63 20.40 -13.89
CA ALA A 50 -16.25 20.96 -15.10
C ALA A 50 -17.11 19.95 -15.87
N SER A 51 -16.71 18.67 -15.91
CA SER A 51 -17.49 17.59 -16.53
C SER A 51 -18.59 17.04 -15.63
N GLY A 52 -18.55 17.33 -14.32
CA GLY A 52 -19.43 16.74 -13.30
C GLY A 52 -19.07 15.30 -12.93
N SER A 53 -18.01 14.72 -13.50
CA SER A 53 -17.55 13.37 -13.16
C SER A 53 -16.09 13.14 -13.55
N PRO A 54 -15.26 12.51 -12.69
CA PRO A 54 -13.90 12.14 -13.07
C PRO A 54 -13.92 11.00 -14.08
N ASP A 55 -12.95 11.02 -14.99
CA ASP A 55 -12.74 9.93 -15.93
C ASP A 55 -12.06 8.71 -15.27
N TYR A 56 -12.03 7.62 -16.03
CA TYR A 56 -11.45 6.36 -15.60
C TYR A 56 -9.99 6.47 -15.15
N ASP A 57 -9.16 7.23 -15.86
CA ASP A 57 -7.73 7.32 -15.52
C ASP A 57 -7.51 8.22 -14.30
N MET A 58 -8.26 9.33 -14.19
CA MET A 58 -8.20 10.24 -13.05
C MET A 58 -8.47 9.49 -11.74
N VAL A 59 -9.48 8.61 -11.74
CA VAL A 59 -9.82 7.76 -10.59
C VAL A 59 -8.66 6.82 -10.25
N GLY A 60 -8.14 6.09 -11.23
CA GLY A 60 -7.03 5.14 -11.02
C GLY A 60 -5.77 5.81 -10.48
N ARG A 61 -5.36 6.93 -11.09
CA ARG A 61 -4.19 7.71 -10.65
C ARG A 61 -4.39 8.27 -9.25
N GLY A 62 -5.54 8.87 -8.97
CA GLY A 62 -5.83 9.48 -7.68
C GLY A 62 -5.89 8.46 -6.55
N MET A 63 -6.52 7.31 -6.77
CA MET A 63 -6.54 6.20 -5.79
C MET A 63 -5.16 5.63 -5.54
N TYR A 64 -4.39 5.38 -6.61
CA TYR A 64 -3.04 4.86 -6.47
C TYR A 64 -2.15 5.85 -5.70
N GLN A 65 -2.25 7.15 -6.00
CA GLN A 65 -1.50 8.17 -5.29
C GLN A 65 -1.93 8.29 -3.82
N ALA A 66 -3.23 8.23 -3.53
CA ALA A 66 -3.75 8.24 -2.17
C ALA A 66 -3.22 7.07 -1.33
N LEU A 67 -3.24 5.86 -1.89
CA LEU A 67 -2.72 4.68 -1.22
C LEU A 67 -1.20 4.73 -1.03
N ARG A 68 -0.45 5.32 -1.97
CA ARG A 68 1.00 5.52 -1.82
C ARG A 68 1.36 6.54 -0.76
N HIS A 69 0.50 7.54 -0.57
CA HIS A 69 0.65 8.55 0.46
C HIS A 69 0.33 7.98 1.85
N ASP A 70 -0.83 7.35 2.00
CA ASP A 70 -1.28 6.75 3.25
C ASP A 70 -2.06 5.43 3.02
N PRO A 71 -1.37 4.28 3.05
CA PRO A 71 -2.00 2.97 2.90
C PRO A 71 -2.74 2.51 4.17
N GLU A 72 -2.74 3.29 5.25
CA GLU A 72 -3.48 2.99 6.48
C GLU A 72 -4.68 3.93 6.68
N SER A 73 -5.01 4.75 5.67
CA SER A 73 -6.17 5.64 5.69
C SER A 73 -7.49 4.87 5.82
N ALA A 74 -8.52 5.53 6.35
CA ALA A 74 -9.82 4.92 6.63
C ALA A 74 -10.51 4.29 5.40
N PHE A 75 -10.19 4.77 4.20
CA PHE A 75 -10.77 4.31 2.93
C PHE A 75 -9.79 3.47 2.09
N ALA A 76 -8.63 3.11 2.64
CA ALA A 76 -7.58 2.43 1.89
C ALA A 76 -8.03 1.07 1.36
N ALA A 77 -8.81 0.31 2.14
CA ALA A 77 -9.32 -0.99 1.73
C ALA A 77 -10.29 -0.88 0.55
N GLU A 78 -11.20 0.10 0.58
CA GLU A 78 -12.14 0.38 -0.49
C GLU A 78 -11.43 0.81 -1.77
N TYR A 79 -10.45 1.71 -1.67
CA TYR A 79 -9.65 2.14 -2.83
C TYR A 79 -8.85 0.98 -3.42
N ALA A 80 -8.21 0.16 -2.57
CA ALA A 80 -7.50 -1.03 -3.04
C ALA A 80 -8.45 -2.02 -3.73
N GLY A 81 -9.67 -2.21 -3.21
CA GLY A 81 -10.70 -3.03 -3.84
C GLY A 81 -11.03 -2.57 -5.27
N VAL A 82 -11.21 -1.26 -5.46
CA VAL A 82 -11.43 -0.68 -6.81
C VAL A 82 -10.21 -0.88 -7.70
N LEU A 83 -8.99 -0.65 -7.20
CA LEU A 83 -7.77 -0.88 -7.97
C LEU A 83 -7.61 -2.35 -8.40
N LYS A 84 -7.95 -3.29 -7.53
CA LYS A 84 -7.90 -4.73 -7.84
C LYS A 84 -8.87 -5.12 -8.95
N GLU A 85 -10.09 -4.59 -8.89
CA GLU A 85 -11.16 -4.94 -9.82
C GLU A 85 -10.99 -4.26 -11.18
N ALA A 86 -10.64 -2.97 -11.19
CA ALA A 86 -10.62 -2.16 -12.40
C ALA A 86 -9.20 -1.95 -12.97
N TYR A 87 -8.17 -1.87 -12.15
CA TYR A 87 -6.84 -1.39 -12.59
C TYR A 87 -5.74 -2.47 -12.45
N PRO A 88 -5.86 -3.63 -13.13
CA PRO A 88 -4.88 -4.71 -12.99
C PRO A 88 -3.47 -4.29 -13.42
N HIS A 89 -3.34 -3.34 -14.36
CA HIS A 89 -2.06 -2.79 -14.78
C HIS A 89 -1.34 -2.01 -13.66
N ILE A 90 -2.07 -1.27 -12.82
CA ILE A 90 -1.50 -0.58 -11.64
C ILE A 90 -1.01 -1.61 -10.62
N VAL A 91 -1.78 -2.68 -10.41
CA VAL A 91 -1.39 -3.78 -9.51
C VAL A 91 -0.13 -4.48 -10.02
N SER A 92 -0.04 -4.76 -11.32
CA SER A 92 1.16 -5.34 -11.94
C SER A 92 2.37 -4.41 -11.82
N GLU A 93 2.19 -3.10 -12.05
CA GLU A 93 3.26 -2.12 -11.90
C GLU A 93 3.78 -2.07 -10.45
N LEU A 94 2.87 -2.07 -9.47
CA LEU A 94 3.21 -2.09 -8.05
C LEU A 94 4.07 -3.32 -7.69
N GLY A 95 3.70 -4.50 -8.18
CA GLY A 95 4.49 -5.72 -8.00
C GLY A 95 5.89 -5.60 -8.60
N GLY A 96 6.01 -5.07 -9.82
CA GLY A 96 7.30 -4.83 -10.47
C GLY A 96 8.18 -3.84 -9.69
N GLN A 97 7.59 -2.78 -9.12
CA GLN A 97 8.32 -1.81 -8.30
C GLN A 97 8.84 -2.43 -7.00
N ILE A 98 8.10 -3.35 -6.37
CA ILE A 98 8.56 -4.08 -5.17
C ILE A 98 9.78 -4.95 -5.52
N ILE A 99 9.69 -5.74 -6.59
CA ILE A 99 10.79 -6.62 -7.04
C ILE A 99 12.06 -5.81 -7.34
N MET A 100 11.91 -4.65 -7.99
CA MET A 100 13.06 -3.78 -8.28
C MET A 100 13.72 -3.22 -7.02
N LEU A 101 12.93 -2.95 -5.97
CA LEU A 101 13.46 -2.49 -4.68
C LEU A 101 14.20 -3.61 -3.94
N ASP A 102 13.86 -4.88 -4.19
CA ASP A 102 14.57 -6.04 -3.64
C ASP A 102 15.91 -6.31 -4.31
N ALA A 103 16.01 -6.06 -5.62
CA ALA A 103 17.24 -6.26 -6.38
C ALA A 103 18.36 -5.25 -6.02
N ARG A 104 18.04 -4.18 -5.28
CA ARG A 104 19.00 -3.15 -4.88
C ARG A 104 19.26 -3.28 -3.38
N GLU A 105 20.51 -3.18 -2.94
CA GLU A 105 20.81 -2.91 -1.53
C GLU A 105 20.31 -1.51 -1.19
N VAL A 106 19.04 -1.45 -0.81
CA VAL A 106 18.31 -0.20 -0.64
C VAL A 106 18.60 0.42 0.73
N ASP A 107 18.79 1.74 0.74
CA ASP A 107 18.87 2.53 1.95
C ASP A 107 17.48 2.67 2.64
N SER A 108 17.47 3.25 3.85
CA SER A 108 16.26 3.37 4.67
C SER A 108 15.06 4.05 3.96
N PRO A 109 15.23 5.13 3.17
CA PRO A 109 14.16 5.69 2.34
C PRO A 109 13.51 4.72 1.35
N TYR A 110 14.31 3.92 0.65
CA TYR A 110 13.79 2.93 -0.29
C TYR A 110 13.09 1.76 0.42
N MET A 111 13.58 1.35 1.60
CA MET A 111 12.89 0.38 2.45
C MET A 111 11.52 0.88 2.92
N ALA A 112 11.43 2.15 3.31
CA ALA A 112 10.15 2.77 3.68
C ALA A 112 9.17 2.76 2.50
N ARG A 113 9.66 3.03 1.28
CA ARG A 113 8.85 2.94 0.06
C ARG A 113 8.39 1.51 -0.22
N LYS A 114 9.28 0.52 -0.12
CA LYS A 114 8.93 -0.91 -0.28
C LYS A 114 7.84 -1.31 0.71
N VAL A 115 7.99 -0.93 1.98
CA VAL A 115 6.97 -1.16 3.01
C VAL A 115 5.62 -0.56 2.61
N ASN A 116 5.57 0.68 2.14
CA ASN A 116 4.32 1.29 1.71
C ASN A 116 3.67 0.48 0.57
N PHE A 117 4.46 0.05 -0.42
CA PHE A 117 3.94 -0.77 -1.52
C PHE A 117 3.43 -2.14 -1.06
N LEU A 118 4.15 -2.81 -0.16
CA LEU A 118 3.70 -4.06 0.43
C LEU A 118 2.42 -3.90 1.25
N LYS A 119 2.25 -2.78 1.95
CA LYS A 119 0.99 -2.48 2.65
C LYS A 119 -0.18 -2.36 1.67
N ILE A 120 0.03 -1.71 0.52
CA ILE A 120 -0.98 -1.65 -0.55
C ILE A 120 -1.29 -3.06 -1.07
N MET A 121 -0.27 -3.88 -1.34
CA MET A 121 -0.46 -5.27 -1.73
C MET A 121 -1.26 -6.06 -0.68
N ALA A 122 -1.03 -5.82 0.61
CA ALA A 122 -1.76 -6.48 1.69
C ALA A 122 -3.23 -6.05 1.76
N LEU A 123 -3.59 -4.87 1.27
CA LEU A 123 -4.99 -4.46 1.08
C LEU A 123 -5.60 -5.16 -0.14
N LEU A 124 -4.83 -5.34 -1.21
CA LEU A 124 -5.25 -6.03 -2.43
C LEU A 124 -5.44 -7.54 -2.20
N ASP A 125 -4.65 -8.15 -1.32
CA ASP A 125 -4.73 -9.57 -0.97
C ASP A 125 -4.61 -9.82 0.55
N PRO A 126 -5.68 -9.55 1.33
CA PRO A 126 -5.64 -9.61 2.79
C PRO A 126 -5.43 -11.02 3.36
N ALA A 127 -5.68 -12.06 2.58
CA ALA A 127 -5.52 -13.45 2.99
C ALA A 127 -4.07 -13.95 2.84
N ASN A 128 -3.24 -13.23 2.08
CA ASN A 128 -1.88 -13.65 1.80
C ASN A 128 -0.95 -13.34 2.97
N ALA A 129 -0.69 -14.38 3.76
CA ALA A 129 0.22 -14.32 4.90
C ALA A 129 1.68 -13.96 4.51
N GLY A 130 2.10 -14.16 3.26
CA GLY A 130 3.44 -13.79 2.80
C GLY A 130 3.70 -12.28 2.85
N LEU A 131 2.67 -11.47 2.59
CA LEU A 131 2.77 -10.00 2.60
C LEU A 131 3.10 -9.43 3.99
N PRO A 132 2.37 -9.73 5.09
CA PRO A 132 2.74 -9.27 6.42
C PRO A 132 4.07 -9.84 6.90
N LEU A 133 4.47 -11.05 6.49
CA LEU A 133 5.81 -11.56 6.78
C LEU A 133 6.88 -10.65 6.16
N GLU A 134 6.73 -10.31 4.89
CA GLU A 134 7.69 -9.49 4.16
C GLU A 134 7.75 -8.03 4.63
N ILE A 135 6.59 -7.46 4.99
CA ILE A 135 6.53 -6.14 5.66
C ILE A 135 7.32 -6.20 6.97
N GLY A 136 7.07 -7.23 7.79
CA GLY A 136 7.74 -7.41 9.08
C GLY A 136 9.26 -7.51 8.93
N ARG A 137 9.73 -8.27 7.95
CA ARG A 137 11.16 -8.41 7.61
C ARG A 137 11.78 -7.10 7.18
N THR A 138 11.13 -6.38 6.28
CA THR A 138 11.63 -5.10 5.77
C THR A 138 11.76 -4.08 6.92
N TYR A 139 10.81 -4.05 7.86
CA TYR A 139 10.92 -3.22 9.06
C TYR A 139 12.03 -3.67 10.02
N ALA A 140 12.23 -4.99 10.21
CA ALA A 140 13.31 -5.52 11.03
C ALA A 140 14.69 -5.17 10.47
N ASP A 141 14.88 -5.34 9.15
CA ASP A 141 16.10 -4.98 8.44
C ASP A 141 16.36 -3.47 8.54
N ARG A 142 15.34 -2.64 8.25
CA ARG A 142 15.43 -1.19 8.43
C ARG A 142 15.83 -0.79 9.86
N GLY A 143 15.22 -1.41 10.87
CA GLY A 143 15.52 -1.14 12.29
C GLY A 143 16.94 -1.50 12.69
N SER A 144 17.55 -2.49 12.03
CA SER A 144 18.95 -2.89 12.26
C SER A 144 19.98 -1.95 11.61
N ARG A 145 19.57 -1.21 10.58
CA ARG A 145 20.43 -0.28 9.81
C ARG A 145 20.36 1.17 10.32
N LEU A 146 19.38 1.50 11.15
CA LEU A 146 19.18 2.85 11.68
C LEU A 146 20.09 3.12 12.88
N SER A 147 20.88 4.19 12.81
CA SER A 147 21.72 4.67 13.92
C SER A 147 20.93 5.45 14.99
N ASP A 148 19.78 6.00 14.62
CA ASP A 148 18.88 6.71 15.55
C ASP A 148 18.01 5.70 16.31
N LEU A 149 18.20 5.63 17.63
CA LEU A 149 17.54 4.67 18.51
C LEU A 149 16.01 4.79 18.46
N HIS A 150 15.45 6.00 18.40
CA HIS A 150 14.00 6.19 18.37
C HIS A 150 13.41 5.65 17.07
N GLN A 151 14.06 5.94 15.94
CA GLN A 151 13.63 5.44 14.64
C GLN A 151 13.79 3.91 14.54
N ALA A 152 14.88 3.36 15.09
CA ALA A 152 15.12 1.93 15.14
C ALA A 152 14.03 1.20 15.95
N VAL A 153 13.73 1.68 17.16
CA VAL A 153 12.68 1.10 18.03
C VAL A 153 11.30 1.15 17.36
N SER A 154 10.94 2.28 16.73
CA SER A 154 9.70 2.39 15.97
C SER A 154 9.62 1.35 14.85
N SER A 155 10.73 1.13 14.13
CA SER A 155 10.82 0.11 13.10
C SER A 155 10.63 -1.31 13.66
N TRP A 156 11.21 -1.62 14.82
CA TRP A 156 11.04 -2.93 15.46
C TRP A 156 9.61 -3.19 15.95
N TYR A 157 8.93 -2.19 16.51
CA TYR A 157 7.52 -2.33 16.88
C TYR A 157 6.62 -2.52 15.65
N ALA A 158 6.91 -1.82 14.56
CA ALA A 158 6.21 -2.05 13.30
C ALA A 158 6.46 -3.48 12.77
N ALA A 159 7.70 -3.97 12.84
CA ALA A 159 8.03 -5.35 12.49
C ALA A 159 7.19 -6.35 13.31
N GLU A 160 7.13 -6.17 14.64
CA GLU A 160 6.34 -7.01 15.53
C GLU A 160 4.85 -7.02 15.15
N LYS A 161 4.25 -5.85 14.86
CA LYS A 161 2.85 -5.73 14.42
C LYS A 161 2.58 -6.66 13.25
N TYR A 162 3.40 -6.59 12.20
CA TYR A 162 3.16 -7.37 10.98
C TYR A 162 3.52 -8.86 11.12
N LEU A 163 4.54 -9.21 11.90
CA LEU A 163 4.87 -10.61 12.17
C LEU A 163 3.77 -11.31 13.00
N LYS A 164 3.09 -10.59 13.89
CA LYS A 164 1.89 -11.10 14.56
C LYS A 164 0.75 -11.33 13.57
N SER A 165 0.51 -10.41 12.64
CA SER A 165 -0.49 -10.59 11.58
C SER A 165 -0.19 -11.81 10.71
N TYR A 166 1.08 -12.04 10.33
CA TYR A 166 1.51 -13.25 9.64
C TYR A 166 1.14 -14.53 10.40
N LEU A 167 1.48 -14.59 11.68
CA LEU A 167 1.21 -15.77 12.51
C LEU A 167 -0.29 -16.00 12.72
N ALA A 168 -1.07 -14.93 12.89
CA ALA A 168 -2.53 -15.01 12.98
C ALA A 168 -3.12 -15.63 11.71
N LEU A 169 -2.67 -15.21 10.52
CA LEU A 169 -3.11 -15.79 9.24
C LEU A 169 -2.64 -17.24 9.07
N LYS A 170 -1.53 -17.64 9.68
CA LYS A 170 -1.07 -19.04 9.75
C LYS A 170 -1.76 -19.87 10.83
N GLY A 171 -2.69 -19.30 11.60
CA GLY A 171 -3.40 -20.00 12.68
C GLY A 171 -2.55 -20.26 13.93
N VAL A 172 -1.39 -19.60 14.05
CA VAL A 172 -0.49 -19.74 15.21
C VAL A 172 -0.89 -18.72 16.29
N ARG A 173 -1.30 -19.20 17.47
CA ARG A 173 -1.68 -18.33 18.60
C ARG A 173 -0.46 -17.92 19.44
N PHE A 174 -0.40 -16.64 19.79
CA PHE A 174 0.57 -16.08 20.73
C PHE A 174 0.07 -16.16 22.17
N THR A 175 0.99 -16.39 23.10
CA THR A 175 0.75 -16.30 24.56
C THR A 175 1.49 -15.15 25.24
N LYS A 176 2.51 -14.54 24.61
CA LYS A 176 3.24 -13.37 25.15
C LYS A 176 3.62 -12.34 24.10
N THR A 177 3.41 -11.07 24.43
CA THR A 177 3.78 -9.87 23.67
C THR A 177 5.26 -9.53 23.96
N HIS A 178 6.03 -9.04 22.97
CA HIS A 178 7.42 -8.55 23.09
C HIS A 178 8.58 -9.57 23.07
N ASP A 179 8.40 -10.79 22.55
CA ASP A 179 9.53 -11.72 22.37
C ASP A 179 10.31 -11.40 21.08
N LEU A 180 11.21 -10.41 21.15
CA LEU A 180 12.08 -10.00 20.06
C LEU A 180 12.99 -11.14 19.56
N ILE A 181 13.29 -12.14 20.41
CA ILE A 181 14.10 -13.31 20.02
C ILE A 181 13.29 -14.23 19.11
N LEU A 182 12.03 -14.50 19.47
CA LEU A 182 11.11 -15.26 18.62
C LEU A 182 10.88 -14.57 17.27
N LEU A 183 10.69 -13.24 17.28
CA LEU A 183 10.50 -12.45 16.05
C LEU A 183 11.73 -12.50 15.15
N LYS A 184 12.93 -12.36 15.74
CA LYS A 184 14.20 -12.53 15.02
C LYS A 184 14.31 -13.93 14.40
N ASN A 185 13.93 -14.98 15.13
CA ASN A 185 13.98 -16.36 14.64
C ASN A 185 13.00 -16.58 13.47
N ILE A 186 11.82 -15.96 13.48
CA ILE A 186 10.87 -16.01 12.35
C ILE A 186 11.48 -15.37 11.10
N CYS A 187 12.12 -14.20 11.25
CA CYS A 187 12.80 -13.53 10.15
C CYS A 187 13.92 -14.40 9.55
N VAL A 188 14.72 -15.07 10.39
CA VAL A 188 15.85 -15.92 9.97
C VAL A 188 15.37 -17.24 9.33
N LYS A 189 14.32 -17.87 9.85
CA LYS A 189 13.89 -19.21 9.42
C LYS A 189 13.34 -19.26 7.99
N HIS A 190 12.74 -18.17 7.51
CA HIS A 190 12.07 -18.13 6.21
C HIS A 190 12.94 -17.51 5.09
N ASN A 191 14.26 -17.44 5.24
CA ASN A 191 15.16 -16.69 4.35
C ASN A 191 15.34 -17.34 2.95
N GLY A 192 14.39 -18.17 2.51
CA GLY A 192 14.37 -18.84 1.20
C GLY A 192 13.35 -18.16 0.27
N ASP A 193 13.72 -18.12 -1.00
CA ASP A 193 13.13 -17.32 -2.09
C ASP A 193 11.60 -17.45 -2.22
N PHE A 194 10.96 -16.32 -2.55
CA PHE A 194 9.54 -16.24 -2.89
C PHE A 194 9.30 -16.88 -4.26
N GLU A 195 8.65 -18.04 -4.29
CA GLU A 195 7.86 -18.45 -5.46
C GLU A 195 6.44 -17.89 -5.27
N PHE A 196 6.08 -16.89 -6.07
CA PHE A 196 4.69 -16.44 -6.21
C PHE A 196 3.91 -17.54 -6.93
N LEU A 197 2.93 -18.15 -6.25
CA LEU A 197 1.85 -18.92 -6.86
C LEU A 197 0.59 -18.04 -6.91
#